data_AF-A0A1R3K4C5-F1
#
_entry.id   AF-A0A1R3K4C5-F1
#
_cell.length_a   1.000
_cell.length_b   1.000
_cell.length_c   1.000
_cell.angle_alpha   90.00
_cell.angle_beta   90.00
_cell.angle_gamma   90.00
#
_symmetry.space_group_name_H-M   'P 1'
#
loop_
_entity.id
_entity.type
_entity.pdbx_description
1 polymer ?
#
loop_
_entity_poly.entity_id
_entity_poly.type
_entity_poly.pdbx_seq_one_letter_code
_entity_poly.pdbx_strand_id
1 'polypeptide(L)'
;MATDFKSIPIIDIAPLLAKSDDPNMGQDTGVCEVVKQLDQACREAGFFYVKGHGIPENLIKEVRNITSKFFHLPYEEKLKIKMTPAAGYRGYQRIGENITKGVPDMHEAIDVRNLSGEWISAPPIPGTFVCNIGDMLKTNFDAAVEPLEVCVQKSGGSRKFGKATIYGEHLVSKVQTNFVV
;
A
#
# COMPACT_ATOMS: atom_id res chain seq x y z
N MET A 1 -5.46 -5.78 19.63
CA MET A 1 -5.83 -7.18 19.36
C MET A 1 -6.69 -7.17 18.12
N ALA A 2 -6.30 -7.87 17.05
CA ALA A 2 -7.12 -7.95 15.84
C ALA A 2 -8.42 -8.70 16.18
N THR A 3 -9.57 -8.11 15.86
CA THR A 3 -10.88 -8.74 16.02
C THR A 3 -11.04 -9.86 14.98
N ASP A 4 -11.70 -10.95 15.35
CA ASP A 4 -12.06 -12.04 14.44
C ASP A 4 -13.18 -11.55 13.50
N PHE A 5 -12.84 -11.03 12.32
CA PHE A 5 -13.80 -10.53 11.34
C PHE A 5 -14.17 -11.63 10.33
N LYS A 6 -15.48 -11.79 10.08
CA LYS A 6 -16.03 -12.87 9.24
C LYS A 6 -15.94 -12.62 7.73
N SER A 7 -15.67 -11.38 7.32
CA SER A 7 -15.59 -10.98 5.92
C SER A 7 -14.81 -9.67 5.75
N ILE A 8 -14.13 -9.52 4.62
CA ILE A 8 -13.41 -8.29 4.26
C ILE A 8 -14.42 -7.15 4.03
N PRO A 9 -14.28 -5.99 4.69
CA PRO A 9 -15.16 -4.85 4.47
C PRO A 9 -15.15 -4.39 3.01
N ILE A 10 -16.29 -3.95 2.49
CA ILE A 10 -16.39 -3.29 1.18
C ILE A 10 -16.83 -1.85 1.42
N ILE A 11 -16.02 -0.89 1.00
CA ILE A 11 -16.22 0.54 1.27
C ILE A 11 -16.40 1.28 -0.06
N ASP A 12 -17.45 2.08 -0.15
CA ASP A 12 -17.73 2.93 -1.30
C ASP A 12 -17.12 4.31 -1.10
N ILE A 13 -16.09 4.64 -1.88
CA ILE A 13 -15.35 5.90 -1.73
C ILE A 13 -15.86 7.00 -2.66
N ALA A 14 -16.95 6.78 -3.41
CA ALA A 14 -17.50 7.79 -4.31
C ALA A 14 -17.76 9.15 -3.63
N PRO A 15 -18.24 9.24 -2.36
CA PRO A 15 -18.40 10.52 -1.67
C PRO A 15 -17.09 11.32 -1.51
N LEU A 16 -15.96 10.63 -1.31
CA LEU A 16 -14.64 11.29 -1.21
C LEU A 16 -14.25 11.91 -2.55
N LEU A 17 -14.48 11.21 -3.66
CA LEU A 17 -14.16 11.71 -4.99
C LEU A 17 -15.08 12.87 -5.40
N ALA A 18 -16.37 12.78 -5.08
CA ALA A 18 -17.33 13.83 -5.41
C ALA A 18 -17.04 15.17 -4.69
N LYS A 19 -16.26 15.13 -3.61
CA LYS A 19 -15.96 16.26 -2.73
C LYS A 19 -14.46 16.58 -2.65
N SER A 20 -13.63 16.00 -3.52
CA SER A 20 -12.17 16.15 -3.43
C SER A 20 -11.68 17.60 -3.46
N ASP A 21 -12.43 18.45 -4.17
CA ASP A 21 -12.09 19.87 -4.37
C ASP A 21 -12.88 20.80 -3.44
N ASP A 22 -13.71 20.26 -2.54
CA ASP A 22 -14.50 21.03 -1.59
C ASP A 22 -13.66 21.34 -0.33
N PRO A 23 -13.32 22.62 -0.05
CA PRO A 23 -12.52 22.96 1.13
C PRO A 23 -13.25 22.65 2.45
N ASN A 24 -14.56 22.43 2.42
CA ASN A 24 -15.37 22.04 3.57
C ASN A 24 -15.74 20.55 3.56
N MET A 25 -15.09 19.70 2.75
CA MET A 25 -15.41 18.27 2.66
C MET A 25 -15.46 17.56 4.01
N GLY A 26 -14.66 18.00 4.98
CA GLY A 26 -14.63 17.42 6.34
C GLY A 26 -15.89 17.66 7.17
N GLN A 27 -16.80 18.54 6.72
CA GLN A 27 -18.11 18.78 7.35
C GLN A 27 -19.23 17.98 6.66
N ASP A 28 -18.95 17.39 5.49
CA ASP A 28 -19.93 16.60 4.75
C ASP A 28 -20.18 15.28 5.48
N THR A 29 -21.46 14.97 5.73
CA THR A 29 -21.86 13.77 6.47
C THR A 29 -21.52 12.47 5.75
N GLY A 30 -21.58 12.45 4.41
CA GLY A 30 -21.23 11.29 3.60
C GLY A 30 -19.73 11.05 3.60
N VAL A 31 -18.93 12.11 3.48
CA VAL A 31 -17.47 12.04 3.65
C VAL A 31 -17.10 11.53 5.03
N CYS A 32 -17.68 12.08 6.09
CA CYS A 32 -17.42 11.66 7.47
C CYS A 32 -17.72 10.17 7.69
N GLU A 33 -18.80 9.66 7.10
CA GLU A 33 -19.19 8.26 7.23
C GLU A 33 -18.20 7.32 6.52
N VAL A 34 -17.80 7.66 5.29
CA VAL A 34 -16.77 6.89 4.56
C VAL A 34 -15.45 6.89 5.34
N VAL A 35 -15.05 8.03 5.90
CA VAL A 35 -13.84 8.15 6.73
C VAL A 35 -13.91 7.26 7.97
N LYS A 36 -15.07 7.18 8.64
CA LYS A 36 -15.26 6.26 9.78
C LYS A 36 -15.15 4.79 9.37
N GLN A 37 -15.74 4.41 8.23
CA GLN A 37 -15.64 3.05 7.72
C GLN A 37 -14.21 2.69 7.34
N LEU A 38 -13.48 3.63 6.72
CA LEU A 38 -12.06 3.48 6.46
C LEU A 38 -11.31 3.29 7.78
N ASP A 39 -11.40 4.22 8.74
CA ASP A 39 -10.72 4.13 10.04
C ASP A 39 -11.01 2.79 10.75
N GLN A 40 -12.26 2.35 10.76
CA GLN A 40 -12.63 1.06 11.36
C GLN A 40 -12.00 -0.12 10.63
N ALA A 41 -12.11 -0.17 9.30
CA ALA A 41 -11.47 -1.22 8.51
C ALA A 41 -9.94 -1.20 8.65
N CYS A 42 -9.35 -0.02 8.83
CA CYS A 42 -7.92 0.14 9.11
C CYS A 42 -7.52 -0.53 10.43
N ARG A 43 -8.28 -0.23 11.50
CA ARG A 43 -7.96 -0.66 12.86
C ARG A 43 -8.26 -2.14 13.11
N GLU A 44 -9.32 -2.64 12.50
CA GLU A 44 -9.85 -3.97 12.80
C GLU A 44 -9.35 -5.04 11.82
N ALA A 45 -9.35 -4.74 10.52
CA ALA A 45 -8.98 -5.70 9.47
C ALA A 45 -7.59 -5.43 8.86
N GLY A 46 -7.21 -4.17 8.67
CA GLY A 46 -5.98 -3.77 7.98
C GLY A 46 -6.06 -3.85 6.44
N PHE A 47 -7.21 -4.28 5.91
CA PHE A 47 -7.51 -4.34 4.48
C PHE A 47 -9.03 -4.29 4.24
N PHE A 48 -9.42 -3.81 3.08
CA PHE A 48 -10.81 -3.65 2.66
C PHE A 48 -10.90 -3.59 1.13
N TYR A 49 -12.04 -3.96 0.57
CA TYR A 49 -12.37 -3.67 -0.82
C TYR A 49 -12.83 -2.23 -0.96
N VAL A 50 -12.40 -1.57 -2.03
CA VAL A 50 -12.82 -0.24 -2.43
C VAL A 50 -13.66 -0.35 -3.69
N LYS A 51 -14.86 0.23 -3.67
CA LYS A 51 -15.70 0.49 -4.86
C LYS A 51 -15.92 1.99 -5.02
N GLY A 52 -16.47 2.42 -6.16
CA GLY A 52 -16.73 3.84 -6.41
C GLY A 52 -15.45 4.64 -6.63
N HIS A 53 -14.36 3.98 -7.04
CA HIS A 53 -13.03 4.55 -7.21
C HIS A 53 -12.86 5.47 -8.44
N GLY A 54 -13.89 5.63 -9.28
CA GLY A 54 -13.85 6.51 -10.46
C GLY A 54 -12.98 6.03 -11.63
N ILE A 55 -12.09 5.05 -11.41
CA ILE A 55 -11.29 4.44 -12.49
C ILE A 55 -12.19 3.79 -13.56
N PRO A 56 -12.08 4.18 -14.83
CA PRO A 56 -12.88 3.60 -15.91
C PRO A 56 -12.60 2.11 -16.12
N GLU A 57 -13.67 1.33 -16.33
CA GLU A 57 -13.59 -0.13 -16.54
C GLU A 57 -12.77 -0.50 -17.79
N ASN A 58 -12.77 0.34 -18.83
CA ASN A 58 -11.94 0.13 -20.02
C ASN A 58 -10.45 0.25 -19.70
N LEU A 59 -10.05 1.18 -18.83
CA LEU A 59 -8.65 1.32 -18.40
C LEU A 59 -8.21 0.09 -17.58
N ILE A 60 -9.06 -0.41 -16.68
CA ILE A 60 -8.77 -1.64 -15.92
C ILE A 60 -8.56 -2.82 -16.88
N LYS A 61 -9.45 -2.98 -17.88
CA LYS A 61 -9.34 -4.02 -18.91
C LYS A 61 -8.07 -3.87 -19.74
N GLU A 62 -7.71 -2.64 -20.11
CA GLU A 62 -6.51 -2.35 -20.89
C GLU A 62 -5.24 -2.73 -20.10
N VAL A 63 -5.13 -2.30 -18.85
CA VAL A 63 -4.00 -2.66 -17.98
C VAL A 63 -3.88 -4.17 -17.85
N ARG A 64 -4.99 -4.88 -17.57
CA ARG A 64 -4.99 -6.36 -17.50
C ARG A 64 -4.55 -7.01 -18.81
N ASN A 65 -4.97 -6.48 -19.95
CA ASN A 65 -4.58 -6.96 -21.27
C ASN A 65 -3.09 -6.74 -21.53
N ILE A 66 -2.55 -5.56 -21.20
CA ILE A 66 -1.12 -5.25 -21.34
C ILE A 66 -0.28 -6.16 -20.42
N THR A 67 -0.68 -6.33 -19.16
CA THR A 67 -0.02 -7.23 -18.22
C THR A 67 -0.02 -8.67 -18.75
N SER A 68 -1.18 -9.15 -19.22
CA SER A 68 -1.27 -10.49 -19.83
C SER A 68 -0.34 -10.62 -21.03
N LYS A 69 -0.36 -9.67 -21.98
CA LYS A 69 0.54 -9.66 -23.14
C LYS A 69 2.01 -9.71 -22.74
N PHE A 70 2.41 -8.94 -21.72
CA PHE A 70 3.79 -8.95 -21.22
C PHE A 70 4.20 -10.33 -20.71
N PHE A 71 3.41 -10.97 -19.84
CA PHE A 71 3.78 -12.28 -19.28
C PHE A 71 3.75 -13.43 -20.31
N HIS A 72 3.02 -13.26 -21.41
CA HIS A 72 3.05 -14.16 -22.57
C HIS A 72 4.25 -13.93 -23.51
N LEU A 73 5.06 -12.88 -23.32
CA LEU A 73 6.28 -12.68 -24.09
C LEU A 73 7.26 -13.84 -23.85
N PRO A 74 8.16 -14.13 -24.83
CA PRO A 74 9.26 -15.06 -24.62
C PRO A 74 10.08 -14.69 -23.39
N TYR A 75 10.61 -15.72 -22.70
CA TYR A 75 11.36 -15.53 -21.46
C TYR A 75 12.51 -14.52 -21.59
N GLU A 76 13.25 -14.57 -22.71
CA GLU A 76 14.36 -13.65 -23.00
C GLU A 76 13.93 -12.19 -23.08
N GLU A 77 12.71 -11.91 -23.57
CA GLU A 77 12.17 -10.55 -23.61
C GLU A 77 11.83 -10.04 -22.21
N LYS A 78 11.25 -10.91 -21.36
CA LYS A 78 10.94 -10.57 -19.96
C LYS A 78 12.22 -10.33 -19.15
N LEU A 79 13.29 -11.09 -19.44
CA LEU A 79 14.60 -10.93 -18.79
C LEU A 79 15.29 -9.60 -19.08
N LYS A 80 14.95 -8.89 -20.16
CA LYS A 80 15.56 -7.58 -20.47
C LYS A 80 15.31 -6.54 -19.37
N ILE A 81 14.22 -6.68 -18.62
CA ILE A 81 13.90 -5.83 -17.47
C ILE A 81 14.09 -6.56 -16.14
N LYS A 82 14.90 -7.62 -16.10
CA LYS A 82 15.15 -8.40 -14.89
C LYS A 82 15.53 -7.48 -13.72
N MET A 83 14.94 -7.75 -12.56
CA MET A 83 15.31 -7.06 -11.35
C MET A 83 16.77 -7.32 -11.00
N THR A 84 17.54 -6.26 -10.81
CA THR A 84 18.96 -6.31 -10.44
C THR A 84 19.20 -5.42 -9.22
N PRO A 85 20.27 -5.66 -8.44
CA PRO A 85 20.64 -4.74 -7.36
C PRO A 85 20.77 -3.27 -7.81
N ALA A 86 21.24 -3.04 -9.05
CA ALA A 86 21.40 -1.71 -9.62
C ALA A 86 20.06 -1.04 -10.02
N ALA A 87 19.06 -1.83 -10.44
CA ALA A 87 17.71 -1.35 -10.71
C ALA A 87 16.87 -1.13 -9.42
N GLY A 88 17.43 -1.49 -8.26
CA GLY A 88 16.70 -1.55 -6.99
C GLY A 88 15.62 -2.64 -7.03
N TYR A 89 14.48 -2.37 -6.39
CA TYR A 89 13.33 -3.27 -6.33
C TYR A 89 12.38 -3.11 -7.52
N ARG A 90 12.91 -2.83 -8.72
CA ARG A 90 12.12 -2.67 -9.94
C ARG A 90 12.58 -3.66 -10.99
N GLY A 91 11.63 -4.33 -11.61
CA GLY A 91 11.89 -5.22 -12.73
C GLY A 91 11.17 -6.55 -12.61
N TYR A 92 11.42 -7.40 -13.61
CA TYR A 92 10.87 -8.73 -13.73
C TYR A 92 11.54 -9.71 -12.76
N GLN A 93 10.73 -10.56 -12.15
CA GLN A 93 11.15 -11.72 -11.36
C GLN A 93 10.57 -12.99 -11.96
N ARG A 94 11.42 -14.01 -12.08
CA ARG A 94 11.00 -15.34 -12.55
C ARG A 94 10.37 -16.16 -11.43
N ILE A 95 9.67 -17.23 -11.82
CA ILE A 95 9.20 -18.28 -10.90
C ILE A 95 10.35 -18.80 -10.03
N GLY A 96 10.12 -18.86 -8.72
CA GLY A 96 11.07 -19.31 -7.71
C GLY A 96 12.18 -18.33 -7.36
N GLU A 97 12.17 -17.11 -7.90
CA GLU A 97 13.16 -16.07 -7.56
C GLU A 97 12.73 -15.23 -6.36
N ASN A 98 11.43 -14.98 -6.19
CA ASN A 98 10.93 -14.40 -4.95
C ASN A 98 10.93 -15.45 -3.83
N ILE A 99 11.39 -15.06 -2.64
CA ILE A 99 11.44 -15.92 -1.46
C ILE A 99 10.60 -15.27 -0.36
N THR A 100 9.44 -15.86 -0.09
CA THR A 100 8.55 -15.45 0.99
C THR A 100 8.70 -16.41 2.17
N LYS A 101 9.09 -15.89 3.33
CA LYS A 101 9.34 -16.69 4.56
C LYS A 101 10.29 -17.89 4.35
N GLY A 102 11.30 -17.73 3.49
CA GLY A 102 12.27 -18.79 3.19
C GLY A 102 11.81 -19.81 2.15
N VAL A 103 10.60 -19.66 1.59
CA VAL A 103 10.05 -20.54 0.56
C VAL A 103 10.04 -19.82 -0.80
N PRO A 104 10.51 -20.46 -1.89
CA PRO A 104 10.39 -19.90 -3.23
C PRO A 104 8.93 -19.80 -3.69
N ASP A 105 8.52 -18.62 -4.18
CA ASP A 105 7.17 -18.40 -4.70
C ASP A 105 7.02 -18.96 -6.12
N MET A 106 5.85 -19.54 -6.42
CA MET A 106 5.56 -20.17 -7.70
C MET A 106 4.81 -19.24 -8.67
N HIS A 107 5.23 -17.97 -8.76
CA HIS A 107 4.67 -16.98 -9.67
C HIS A 107 5.75 -16.20 -10.43
N GLU A 108 5.40 -15.64 -11.59
CA GLU A 108 6.15 -14.55 -12.22
C GLU A 108 5.61 -13.22 -11.70
N ALA A 109 6.47 -12.22 -11.52
CA ALA A 109 6.06 -10.91 -10.99
C ALA A 109 6.84 -9.75 -11.62
N ILE A 110 6.24 -8.56 -11.55
CA ILE A 110 6.95 -7.29 -11.68
C ILE A 110 6.81 -6.61 -10.32
N ASP A 111 7.92 -6.40 -9.63
CA ASP A 111 7.90 -5.95 -8.25
C ASP A 111 8.04 -4.44 -8.10
N VAL A 112 7.32 -3.94 -7.09
CA VAL A 112 7.40 -2.61 -6.46
C VAL A 112 6.92 -2.80 -5.00
N ARG A 113 7.70 -2.47 -3.95
CA ARG A 113 7.50 -3.09 -2.61
C ARG A 113 7.48 -2.17 -1.38
N ASN A 114 6.67 -2.55 -0.36
CA ASN A 114 7.03 -2.59 1.07
C ASN A 114 6.37 -3.83 1.79
N LEU A 115 6.65 -4.05 3.10
CA LEU A 115 6.77 -5.38 3.76
C LEU A 115 5.76 -5.66 4.89
N SER A 116 5.22 -6.92 5.00
CA SER A 116 5.22 -7.78 6.23
C SER A 116 4.23 -8.98 6.36
N GLY A 117 3.62 -9.48 5.28
CA GLY A 117 3.37 -10.92 5.09
C GLY A 117 2.67 -11.78 6.17
N GLU A 118 1.34 -11.72 6.20
CA GLU A 118 0.47 -12.89 6.50
C GLU A 118 -0.71 -12.92 5.50
N TRP A 119 -1.17 -14.14 5.16
CA TRP A 119 -2.07 -14.37 4.03
C TRP A 119 -3.51 -14.65 4.48
N ILE A 120 -4.45 -13.83 4.01
CA ILE A 120 -5.89 -14.02 4.14
C ILE A 120 -6.48 -14.05 2.73
N SER A 121 -7.43 -14.97 2.48
CA SER A 121 -8.04 -15.12 1.15
C SER A 121 -8.94 -13.93 0.83
N ALA A 122 -8.57 -13.16 -0.20
CA ALA A 122 -9.34 -12.05 -0.75
C ALA A 122 -9.90 -12.44 -2.13
N PRO A 123 -11.11 -13.03 -2.21
CA PRO A 123 -11.68 -13.46 -3.49
C PRO A 123 -12.03 -12.24 -4.36
N PRO A 124 -11.71 -12.25 -5.66
CA PRO A 124 -11.91 -11.09 -6.53
C PRO A 124 -13.40 -10.70 -6.62
N ILE A 125 -13.71 -9.43 -6.34
CA ILE A 125 -15.04 -8.85 -6.51
C ILE A 125 -15.02 -7.87 -7.69
N PRO A 126 -15.85 -8.07 -8.74
CA PRO A 126 -15.90 -7.16 -9.89
C PRO A 126 -16.17 -5.70 -9.49
N GLY A 127 -15.46 -4.76 -10.12
CA GLY A 127 -15.61 -3.32 -9.84
C GLY A 127 -15.03 -2.88 -8.50
N THR A 128 -14.13 -3.68 -7.91
CA THR A 128 -13.46 -3.33 -6.65
C THR A 128 -11.95 -3.49 -6.75
N PHE A 129 -11.23 -2.75 -5.90
CA PHE A 129 -9.82 -2.99 -5.61
C PHE A 129 -9.66 -3.44 -4.17
N VAL A 130 -8.79 -4.42 -3.92
CA VAL A 130 -8.31 -4.69 -2.56
C VAL A 130 -7.35 -3.57 -2.20
N CYS A 131 -7.66 -2.83 -1.13
CA CYS A 131 -6.78 -1.85 -0.53
C CYS A 131 -6.25 -2.44 0.78
N ASN A 132 -4.94 -2.33 0.99
CA ASN A 132 -4.30 -2.72 2.23
C ASN A 132 -3.54 -1.54 2.82
N ILE A 133 -3.46 -1.54 4.14
CA ILE A 133 -2.71 -0.52 4.85
C ILE A 133 -1.30 -1.05 5.07
N GLY A 134 -0.33 -0.34 4.50
CA GLY A 134 1.08 -0.64 4.71
C GLY A 134 1.43 -0.56 6.20
N ASP A 135 2.40 -1.37 6.62
CA ASP A 135 2.87 -1.44 8.01
C ASP A 135 3.19 -0.12 8.66
N MET A 136 3.55 0.87 7.84
CA MET A 136 3.77 2.23 8.26
C MET A 136 2.58 2.74 9.10
N LEU A 137 1.35 2.64 8.61
CA LEU A 137 0.17 3.12 9.33
C LEU A 137 -0.28 2.21 10.49
N LYS A 138 0.29 0.99 10.63
CA LYS A 138 -0.03 0.07 11.75
C LYS A 138 0.67 0.46 13.05
N THR A 139 1.86 1.05 12.97
CA THR A 139 2.48 1.70 14.12
C THR A 139 1.69 2.96 14.40
N ASN A 140 0.81 2.88 15.40
CA ASN A 140 -0.01 3.96 15.98
C ASN A 140 0.34 5.36 15.43
N PHE A 141 -0.60 6.03 14.76
CA PHE A 141 -0.39 7.34 14.14
C PHE A 141 0.22 8.36 15.11
N ASP A 142 -0.12 8.27 16.39
CA ASP A 142 0.36 9.15 17.45
C ASP A 142 1.65 8.64 18.13
N ALA A 143 2.24 7.54 17.64
CA ALA A 143 3.48 7.00 18.19
C ALA A 143 4.61 7.99 18.01
N ALA A 144 5.24 8.35 19.12
CA ALA A 144 6.53 9.01 19.13
C ALA A 144 7.61 7.96 18.80
N VAL A 145 8.32 8.14 17.70
CA VAL A 145 9.46 7.27 17.33
C VAL A 145 10.76 7.99 17.67
N GLU A 146 11.62 7.30 18.42
CA GLU A 146 12.96 7.74 18.74
C GLU A 146 14.01 6.72 18.22
N PRO A 147 15.18 7.19 17.78
CA PRO A 147 16.27 6.30 17.40
C PRO A 147 16.77 5.53 18.63
N LEU A 148 16.92 4.21 18.48
CA LEU A 148 17.54 3.37 19.50
C LEU A 148 18.96 3.85 19.82
N GLU A 149 19.34 3.80 21.09
CA GLU A 149 20.65 4.28 21.56
C GLU A 149 21.82 3.60 20.84
N VAL A 150 21.70 2.29 20.56
CA VAL A 150 22.69 1.53 19.77
C VAL A 150 22.87 2.09 18.35
N CYS A 151 21.81 2.61 17.74
CA CYS A 151 21.86 3.22 16.41
C CYS A 151 22.49 4.63 16.48
N VAL A 152 22.22 5.38 17.54
CA VAL A 152 22.84 6.70 17.80
C VAL A 152 24.34 6.54 17.98
N GLN A 153 24.78 5.57 18.78
CA GLN A 153 26.19 5.26 18.99
C GLN A 153 26.90 4.86 17.69
N LYS A 154 26.29 3.97 16.89
CA LYS A 154 26.82 3.56 15.59
C LYS A 154 26.87 4.70 14.56
N SER A 155 26.05 5.73 14.73
CA SER A 155 25.98 6.90 13.83
C SER A 155 26.84 8.08 14.30
N GLY A 156 27.80 7.85 15.19
CA GLY A 156 28.70 8.91 15.69
C GLY A 156 28.04 9.86 16.69
N GLY A 157 27.04 9.38 17.45
CA GLY A 157 26.39 10.14 18.53
C GLY A 157 25.31 11.13 18.08
N SER A 158 25.07 11.26 16.77
CA SER A 158 24.12 12.25 16.23
C SER A 158 22.71 11.68 16.14
N ARG A 159 21.75 12.31 16.84
CA ARG A 159 20.31 12.05 16.62
C ARG A 159 19.86 12.78 15.36
N LYS A 160 19.63 12.04 14.26
CA LYS A 160 19.19 12.62 12.96
C LYS A 160 17.88 13.42 13.04
N PHE A 161 17.04 13.12 14.02
CA PHE A 161 15.82 13.86 14.32
C PHE A 161 15.89 14.25 15.79
N GLY A 162 16.20 15.51 16.08
CA GLY A 162 16.55 16.01 17.43
C GLY A 162 15.42 15.94 18.48
N LYS A 163 14.21 15.54 18.10
CA LYS A 163 13.06 15.26 18.97
C LYS A 163 12.36 13.98 18.51
N ALA A 164 11.65 13.33 19.44
CA ALA A 164 10.73 12.25 19.11
C ALA A 164 9.80 12.71 17.97
N THR A 165 9.83 12.00 16.86
CA THR A 165 9.02 12.35 15.69
C THR A 165 7.69 11.64 15.84
N ILE A 166 6.59 12.40 15.87
CA ILE A 166 5.26 11.80 15.83
C ILE A 166 5.06 11.19 14.45
N TYR A 167 4.75 9.90 14.45
CA TYR A 167 4.79 9.10 13.25
C TYR A 167 3.81 9.61 12.16
N GLY A 168 2.61 10.00 12.58
CA GLY A 168 1.58 10.58 11.72
C GLY A 168 2.01 11.89 11.06
N GLU A 169 2.66 12.79 11.81
CA GLU A 169 3.17 14.06 11.26
C GLU A 169 4.22 13.81 10.17
N HIS A 170 5.11 12.84 10.38
CA HIS A 170 6.11 12.46 9.39
C HIS A 170 5.49 11.85 8.12
N LEU A 171 4.45 11.02 8.25
CA LEU A 171 3.74 10.48 7.10
C LEU A 171 3.00 11.56 6.32
N VAL A 172 2.29 12.46 7.00
CA VAL A 172 1.60 13.59 6.37
C VAL A 172 2.60 14.47 5.59
N SER A 173 3.76 14.75 6.18
CA SER A 173 4.84 15.49 5.49
C SER A 173 5.34 14.78 4.22
N LYS A 174 5.48 13.45 4.23
CA LYS A 174 5.87 12.67 3.03
C LYS A 174 4.82 12.72 1.93
N VAL A 175 3.54 12.64 2.28
CA VAL A 175 2.45 12.78 1.30
C VAL A 175 2.47 14.18 0.70
N GLN A 176 2.58 15.21 1.52
CA GLN A 176 2.64 16.59 1.05
C GLN A 176 3.85 16.85 0.14
N THR A 177 5.01 16.30 0.47
CA THR A 177 6.25 16.52 -0.33
C THR A 177 6.33 15.68 -1.60
N ASN A 178 5.63 14.55 -1.69
CA ASN A 178 5.63 13.71 -2.90
C ASN A 178 4.63 14.18 -3.98
N PHE A 179 3.63 14.99 -3.61
CA PHE A 179 2.55 15.40 -4.52
C PHE A 179 2.43 16.92 -4.71
N VAL A 180 3.26 17.71 -4.03
CA VAL A 180 3.41 19.15 -4.32
C VAL A 180 4.64 19.32 -5.23
N VAL A 181 4.40 19.82 -6.44
CA VAL A 181 5.42 20.30 -7.39
C VAL A 181 5.81 21.73 -7.04
#